data_AF-I4Z231-F1
#
_entry.id   AF-I4Z231-F1
#
_cell.length_a   1.000
_cell.length_b   1.000
_cell.length_c   1.000
_cell.angle_alpha   90.00
_cell.angle_beta   90.00
_cell.angle_gamma   90.00
#
_symmetry.space_group_name_H-M   'P 1'
#
loop_
_entity.id
_entity.type
_entity.pdbx_description
1 polymer ?
#
loop_
_entity_poly.entity_id
_entity_poly.type
_entity_poly.pdbx_seq_one_letter_code
_entity_poly.pdbx_strand_id
1 'polypeptide(L)' 'MPECLTPFDAAATFRRLEAMDRATGSSETARFARAYEDEAPEGDFSVYLERLEAERAAFCETASSP' A
#
# COMPACT_ATOMS: atom_id res chain seq x y z
N MET A 1 -9.55 -20.80 9.86
CA MET A 1 -9.02 -19.52 10.36
C MET A 1 -8.61 -18.74 9.13
N PRO A 2 -9.23 -17.60 8.78
CA PRO A 2 -8.60 -16.72 7.79
C PRO A 2 -7.21 -16.38 8.34
N GLU A 3 -6.18 -16.65 7.56
CA GLU A 3 -4.81 -16.36 7.96
C GLU A 3 -4.70 -14.85 8.12
N CYS A 4 -4.54 -14.40 9.36
CA CYS A 4 -4.44 -12.98 9.67
C CYS A 4 -3.16 -12.47 9.01
N LEU A 5 -3.31 -11.77 7.88
CA LEU A 5 -2.18 -11.29 7.08
C LEU A 5 -1.40 -10.28 7.94
N THR A 6 -0.14 -10.58 8.21
CA THR A 6 0.69 -9.67 9.01
C THR A 6 0.85 -8.34 8.27
N PRO A 7 1.10 -7.21 8.97
CA PRO A 7 1.35 -5.93 8.32
C PRO A 7 2.49 -5.99 7.29
N PHE A 8 3.49 -6.84 7.54
CA PHE A 8 4.59 -7.08 6.61
C PHE A 8 4.14 -7.79 5.32
N ASP A 9 3.33 -8.84 5.43
CA ASP A 9 2.79 -9.55 4.27
C ASP A 9 1.83 -8.66 3.47
N ALA A 10 1.09 -7.79 4.15
CA ALA A 10 0.18 -6.84 3.53
C ALA A 10 0.94 -5.79 2.72
N ALA A 11 2.04 -5.27 3.26
CA ALA A 11 2.94 -4.36 2.56
C ALA A 11 3.57 -5.01 1.31
N ALA A 12 4.03 -6.26 1.41
CA ALA A 12 4.60 -6.98 0.29
C ALA A 12 3.56 -7.22 -0.82
N THR A 13 2.33 -7.59 -0.43
CA THR A 13 1.21 -7.80 -1.35
C THR A 13 0.81 -6.48 -2.02
N PHE A 14 0.71 -5.40 -1.26
CA PHE A 14 0.41 -4.06 -1.79
C PHE A 14 1.41 -3.64 -2.87
N ARG A 15 2.73 -3.76 -2.60
CA ARG A 15 3.76 -3.41 -3.60
C ARG A 15 3.68 -4.26 -4.86
N ARG A 16 3.34 -5.54 -4.73
CA ARG A 16 3.16 -6.44 -5.88
C ARG A 16 1.97 -6.01 -6.73
N LEU A 17 0.85 -5.67 -6.10
CA LEU A 17 -0.33 -5.16 -6.78
C LEU A 17 -0.05 -3.82 -7.44
N GLU A 18 0.71 -2.92 -6.80
CA GLU A 18 1.06 -1.62 -7.39
C GLU A 18 1.89 -1.79 -8.68
N ALA A 19 2.83 -2.73 -8.68
CA ALA A 19 3.61 -3.05 -9.87
C ALA A 19 2.74 -3.62 -11.00
N MET A 20 1.74 -4.44 -10.66
CA MET A 20 0.78 -4.97 -11.62
C MET A 20 -0.13 -3.86 -12.17
N ASP A 21 -0.73 -3.04 -11.31
CA ASP A 21 -1.59 -1.92 -11.67
C ASP A 21 -0.86 -0.94 -12.61
N ARG A 22 0.43 -0.68 -12.37
CA ARG A 22 1.25 0.15 -13.27
C ARG A 22 1.46 -0.49 -14.65
N ALA A 23 1.52 -1.83 -14.72
CA ALA A 23 1.75 -2.56 -15.97
C ALA A 23 0.45 -2.81 -16.78
N THR A 24 -0.69 -2.97 -16.11
CA THR A 24 -1.96 -3.40 -16.73
C THR A 24 -3.03 -2.31 -16.70
N GLY A 25 -2.84 -1.24 -15.93
CA GLY A 25 -3.87 -0.24 -15.65
C GLY A 25 -4.99 -0.73 -14.73
N SER A 26 -4.81 -1.86 -14.04
CA SER A 26 -5.76 -2.34 -13.03
C SER A 26 -5.76 -1.45 -11.78
N SER A 27 -6.74 -1.67 -10.91
CA SER A 27 -6.89 -0.95 -9.63
C SER A 27 -6.95 -1.91 -8.43
N GLU A 28 -6.28 -3.05 -8.55
CA GLU A 28 -6.30 -4.12 -7.56
C GLU A 28 -5.64 -3.68 -6.25
N THR A 29 -4.67 -2.76 -6.31
CA THR A 29 -4.02 -2.19 -5.12
C THR A 29 -5.01 -1.42 -4.25
N ALA A 30 -5.90 -0.63 -4.87
CA ALA A 30 -6.93 0.13 -4.15
C ALA A 30 -7.98 -0.79 -3.53
N ARG A 31 -8.34 -1.88 -4.23
CA ARG A 31 -9.27 -2.88 -3.72
C ARG A 31 -8.70 -3.64 -2.52
N PHE A 32 -7.44 -4.04 -2.61
CA PHE A 32 -6.73 -4.72 -1.53
C PHE A 32 -6.59 -3.82 -0.30
N ALA A 33 -6.25 -2.54 -0.49
CA ALA A 33 -6.13 -1.59 0.61
C ALA A 33 -7.42 -1.46 1.41
N ARG A 34 -8.57 -1.28 0.74
CA ARG A 34 -9.88 -1.19 1.40
C ARG A 34 -10.24 -2.46 2.16
N ALA A 35 -10.06 -3.63 1.53
CA ALA A 35 -10.35 -4.90 2.18
C ALA A 35 -9.49 -5.11 3.43
N TYR A 36 -8.22 -4.73 3.37
CA TYR A 36 -7.34 -4.82 4.54
C TYR A 36 -7.74 -3.82 5.63
N GLU A 37 -8.15 -2.60 5.30
CA GLU A 37 -8.67 -1.63 6.30
C GLU A 37 -9.98 -2.10 6.97
N ASP A 38 -10.88 -2.72 6.21
CA ASP A 38 -12.15 -3.26 6.73
C ASP A 38 -11.93 -4.46 7.67
N GLU A 39 -10.86 -5.24 7.47
CA GLU A 39 -10.59 -6.47 8.22
C GLU A 39 -9.48 -6.35 9.27
N ALA A 40 -8.64 -5.31 9.21
CA ALA A 40 -7.53 -5.11 10.14
C ALA A 40 -8.02 -4.59 11.51
N PRO A 41 -7.42 -5.04 12.63
CA PRO A 41 -7.62 -4.38 13.92
C PRO A 41 -7.18 -2.90 13.79
N GLU A 42 -8.02 -1.98 14.27
CA GLU A 42 -7.83 -0.53 14.14
C GLU A 42 -6.38 -0.09 14.41
N GLY A 43 -5.72 0.52 13.41
CA GLY A 43 -4.50 1.31 13.62
C GLY A 43 -3.22 0.87 12.90
N ASP A 44 -3.12 -0.35 12.38
CA ASP A 44 -1.84 -0.83 11.80
C ASP A 44 -1.65 -0.48 10.31
N PHE A 45 -2.71 -0.46 9.50
CA PHE A 45 -2.58 -0.25 8.06
C PHE A 45 -2.56 1.21 7.62
N SER A 46 -3.36 2.06 8.24
CA SER A 46 -3.43 3.48 7.89
C SER A 46 -2.08 4.18 8.14
N VAL A 47 -1.36 3.79 9.21
CA VAL A 47 0.01 4.25 9.48
C VAL A 47 0.99 3.80 8.39
N TYR A 48 0.81 2.59 7.85
CA TYR A 48 1.61 2.12 6.72
C TYR A 48 1.32 2.91 5.44
N LEU A 49 0.04 3.17 5.12
CA LEU A 49 -0.35 3.97 3.95
C LEU A 49 0.15 5.42 4.05
N GLU A 50 0.01 6.07 5.20
CA GLU A 50 0.56 7.42 5.45
C GLU A 50 2.08 7.44 5.22
N ARG A 51 2.78 6.42 5.70
CA ARG A 51 4.23 6.32 5.53
C ARG A 51 4.62 6.07 4.07
N LEU A 52 3.87 5.24 3.35
CA LEU A 52 4.07 5.01 1.92
C LEU A 52 3.82 6.28 1.09
N GLU A 53 2.77 7.04 1.43
CA GLU A 53 2.45 8.31 0.79
C GLU A 53 3.51 9.37 1.08
N ALA A 54 4.00 9.45 2.32
CA ALA A 54 5.12 10.31 2.69
C ALA A 54 6.43 9.94 1.95
N GLU A 55 6.75 8.65 1.82
CA GLU A 55 7.90 8.17 1.04
C GLU A 55 7.77 8.52 -0.45
N ARG A 56 6.56 8.41 -1.02
CA ARG A 56 6.29 8.84 -2.40
C ARG A 56 6.41 10.36 -2.59
N ALA A 57 5.90 11.15 -1.65
CA ALA A 57 6.02 12.61 -1.68
C ALA A 57 7.49 13.04 -1.63
N ALA A 58 8.27 12.46 -0.71
CA ALA A 58 9.71 12.74 -0.58
C ALA A 58 10.49 12.38 -1.88
N PHE A 59 10.11 11.30 -2.57
CA PHE A 59 10.70 10.94 -3.86
C PHE A 59 10.35 11.95 -4.97
N CYS A 60 9.14 12.50 -4.99
CA CYS A 60 8.74 13.54 -5.95
C CYS A 60 9.38 14.91 -5.66
N GLU A 61 9.60 15.26 -4.39
CA GLU A 61 10.30 16.49 -3.99
C GLU A 61 11.80 16.43 -4.36
N THR A 62 12.44 15.27 -4.20
CA THR A 62 13.84 15.06 -4.59
C THR A 62 14.04 14.92 -6.10
N ALA A 63 13.04 14.43 -6.84
CA ALA A 63 13.06 14.41 -8.31
C ALA A 63 12.77 15.79 -8.96
N SER A 64 12.33 16.78 -8.17
CA SER A 64 12.00 18.13 -8.64
C SER A 64 13.07 19.18 -8.31
N SER A 65 14.19 18.79 -7.69
CA SER A 65 15.35 19.69 -7.55
C SER A 65 16.27 19.55 -8.79
N PRO A 66 16.55 20.65 -9.51
CA PRO A 66 17.42 20.67 -10.69
C PRO A 66 18.90 20.41 -10.39
#